data_AF-A0A923IIU9-F1
#
_entry.id   AF-A0A923IIU9-F1
#
_cell.length_a   1.000
_cell.length_b   1.000
_cell.length_c   1.000
_cell.angle_alpha   90.00
_cell.angle_beta   90.00
_cell.angle_gamma   90.00
#
_symmetry.space_group_name_H-M   'P 1'
#
loop_
_entity.id
_entity.type
_entity.pdbx_description
1 polymer ?
#
loop_
_entity_poly.entity_id
_entity_poly.type
_entity_poly.pdbx_seq_one_letter_code
_entity_poly.pdbx_strand_id
1 'polypeptide(L)'
;MKKFLSIGFVTGIIGQIIGTAVGIGLLAGIRALMGLAPKAEPAAVLGAALGIVGFMIGVGGFRDWFTWAKGEDTFEAEEFHDQPGIIRYWGYSLDHKVIGVQYGILSLLLMALGGTFALIFRAELAQTGMQFISLDFFNTLIGMHGMVLIISILLGISAMSNYLVPLLIGAKDMAFPRLNAFGFWLAVPASIVIVAAIFTGGFDTGWTGYPPLSARAPLGMQMFFVAVFFAGWSSIIGALNLIVTILRMRAQGMNMFRMPIFAWAVLATSLIALTATQLIGTSFQMVSFQRLFGMGFFDPAKGGNPLLFQHLFWFYSHPAVYVFILPGLGIISELLPVFVRKPLFGYKWVAMSSLGIALVGFMVWAHHMFTSGMEEYLRVPFMYSTLLVAVPTGIKFFSWTATIWQGRMRFATPMLFTLGAIIV
;
A
#
# COMPACT_ATOMS: atom_id res chain seq x y z
N MET A 1 0.69 -30.13 17.94
CA MET A 1 0.03 -30.00 16.62
C MET A 1 -1.32 -29.29 16.67
N LYS A 2 -2.33 -29.73 17.45
CA LYS A 2 -3.68 -29.10 17.46
C LYS A 2 -3.70 -27.59 17.77
N LYS A 3 -2.91 -27.10 18.73
CA LYS A 3 -2.78 -25.64 19.03
C LYS A 3 -2.00 -24.82 17.98
N PHE A 4 -1.19 -25.47 17.15
CA PHE A 4 -0.41 -24.78 16.12
C PHE A 4 -1.27 -24.54 14.87
N LEU A 5 -2.08 -25.55 14.51
CA LEU A 5 -3.04 -25.47 13.40
C LEU A 5 -4.28 -24.62 13.72
N SER A 6 -4.45 -24.14 14.95
CA SER A 6 -5.55 -23.23 15.32
C SER A 6 -5.24 -21.75 15.06
N ILE A 7 -4.00 -21.43 14.64
CA ILE A 7 -3.57 -20.06 14.33
C ILE A 7 -3.91 -19.77 12.86
N GLY A 8 -4.67 -18.69 12.62
CA GLY A 8 -5.12 -18.31 11.27
C GLY A 8 -3.96 -18.06 10.31
N PHE A 9 -2.90 -17.39 10.76
CA PHE A 9 -1.70 -17.18 9.96
C PHE A 9 -1.05 -18.49 9.50
N VAL A 10 -0.95 -19.49 10.40
CA VAL A 10 -0.33 -20.79 10.08
C VAL A 10 -1.15 -21.54 9.03
N THR A 11 -2.47 -21.58 9.20
CA THR A 11 -3.39 -22.20 8.23
C THR A 11 -3.39 -21.45 6.90
N GLY A 12 -3.27 -20.13 6.93
CA GLY A 12 -3.01 -19.29 5.76
C GLY A 12 -1.73 -19.67 5.02
N ILE A 13 -0.58 -19.80 5.71
CA ILE A 13 0.69 -20.22 5.08
C ILE A 13 0.58 -21.60 4.43
N ILE A 14 -0.03 -22.57 5.12
CA ILE A 14 -0.29 -23.89 4.55
C ILE A 14 -1.15 -23.77 3.29
N GLY A 15 -2.22 -22.98 3.35
CA GLY A 15 -3.07 -22.67 2.20
C GLY A 15 -2.30 -22.01 1.06
N GLN A 16 -1.35 -21.12 1.34
CA GLN A 16 -0.50 -20.47 0.33
C GLN A 16 0.39 -21.46 -0.39
N ILE A 17 1.05 -22.35 0.36
CA ILE A 17 1.91 -23.41 -0.20
C ILE A 17 1.09 -24.34 -1.10
N ILE A 18 -0.05 -24.82 -0.61
CA ILE A 18 -0.94 -25.71 -1.37
C ILE A 18 -1.44 -25.00 -2.62
N GLY A 19 -1.96 -23.78 -2.49
CA GLY A 19 -2.46 -22.99 -3.63
C GLY A 19 -1.38 -22.74 -4.68
N THR A 20 -0.14 -22.50 -4.25
CA THR A 20 1.01 -22.30 -5.15
C THR A 20 1.35 -23.58 -5.91
N ALA A 21 1.42 -24.71 -5.22
CA ALA A 21 1.67 -26.02 -5.83
C ALA A 21 0.54 -26.41 -6.81
N VAL A 22 -0.71 -26.15 -6.45
CA VAL A 22 -1.88 -26.38 -7.32
C VAL A 22 -1.81 -25.51 -8.57
N GLY A 23 -1.48 -24.22 -8.46
CA GLY A 23 -1.37 -23.32 -9.62
C GLY A 23 -0.25 -23.72 -10.58
N ILE A 24 0.92 -24.06 -10.06
CA ILE A 24 2.04 -24.55 -10.86
C ILE A 24 1.65 -25.87 -11.55
N GLY A 25 1.11 -26.82 -10.78
CA GLY A 25 0.71 -28.15 -11.25
C GLY A 25 -0.40 -28.11 -12.29
N LEU A 26 -1.40 -27.24 -12.11
CA LEU A 26 -2.51 -27.05 -13.05
C LEU A 26 -2.00 -26.61 -14.41
N LEU A 27 -1.16 -25.57 -14.47
CA LEU A 27 -0.63 -25.11 -15.76
C LEU A 27 0.31 -26.14 -16.38
N ALA A 28 1.17 -26.77 -15.58
CA ALA A 28 2.06 -27.82 -16.07
C ALA A 28 1.26 -29.00 -16.66
N GLY A 29 0.20 -29.43 -15.98
CA GLY A 29 -0.70 -30.49 -16.43
C GLY A 29 -1.45 -30.15 -17.72
N ILE A 30 -2.04 -28.95 -17.81
CA ILE A 30 -2.70 -28.47 -19.03
C ILE A 30 -1.72 -28.48 -20.20
N ARG A 31 -0.50 -27.97 -20.00
CA ARG A 31 0.53 -27.95 -21.06
C ARG A 31 0.96 -29.35 -21.47
N ALA A 32 1.14 -30.26 -20.52
CA ALA A 32 1.46 -31.66 -20.80
C ALA A 32 0.35 -32.34 -21.61
N LEU A 33 -0.93 -32.13 -21.26
CA LEU A 33 -2.08 -32.64 -22.02
C LEU A 33 -2.15 -32.07 -23.44
N MET A 34 -1.65 -30.85 -23.66
CA MET A 34 -1.53 -30.23 -24.98
C MET A 34 -0.25 -30.63 -25.74
N GLY A 35 0.60 -31.51 -25.18
CA GLY A 35 1.89 -31.87 -25.79
C GLY A 35 2.92 -30.74 -25.79
N LEU A 36 2.75 -29.71 -24.95
CA LEU A 36 3.62 -28.54 -24.87
C LEU A 36 4.64 -28.67 -23.73
N ALA A 37 5.87 -28.20 -23.96
CA ALA A 37 6.90 -28.16 -22.93
C ALA A 37 6.50 -27.29 -21.71
N PRO A 38 6.94 -27.59 -20.49
CA PRO A 38 6.69 -26.76 -19.31
C PRO A 38 7.17 -25.31 -19.51
N LYS A 39 6.45 -24.34 -18.94
CA LYS A 39 6.87 -22.93 -18.92
C LYS A 39 6.89 -22.44 -17.48
N ALA A 40 8.10 -22.25 -16.93
CA ALA A 40 8.31 -21.92 -15.52
C ALA A 40 7.67 -20.59 -15.13
N GLU A 41 7.83 -19.54 -15.94
CA GLU A 41 7.34 -18.20 -15.58
C GLU A 41 5.80 -18.11 -15.50
N PRO A 42 5.02 -18.48 -16.53
CA PRO A 42 3.57 -18.58 -16.42
C PRO A 42 3.08 -19.48 -15.28
N ALA A 43 3.77 -20.60 -15.02
CA ALA A 43 3.39 -21.52 -13.95
C ALA A 43 3.61 -20.89 -12.57
N ALA A 44 4.73 -20.19 -12.38
CA ALA A 44 5.03 -19.46 -11.16
C ALA A 44 4.07 -18.30 -10.92
N VAL A 45 3.67 -17.56 -11.96
CA VAL A 45 2.67 -16.49 -11.84
C VAL A 45 1.31 -17.04 -11.41
N LEU A 46 0.83 -18.10 -12.06
CA LEU A 46 -0.43 -18.73 -11.68
C LEU A 46 -0.34 -19.33 -10.27
N GLY A 47 0.80 -19.94 -9.94
CA GLY A 47 1.13 -20.42 -8.60
C GLY A 47 1.03 -19.30 -7.56
N ALA A 48 1.69 -18.16 -7.76
CA ALA A 48 1.66 -17.04 -6.82
C ALA A 48 0.23 -16.50 -6.63
N ALA A 49 -0.54 -16.36 -7.70
CA ALA A 49 -1.93 -15.90 -7.64
C ALA A 49 -2.83 -16.89 -6.88
N LEU A 50 -2.79 -18.18 -7.21
CA LEU A 50 -3.56 -19.20 -6.48
C LEU A 50 -3.03 -19.44 -5.07
N GLY A 51 -1.76 -19.18 -4.81
CA GLY A 51 -1.17 -19.16 -3.47
C GLY A 51 -1.80 -18.07 -2.61
N ILE A 52 -1.94 -16.84 -3.13
CA ILE A 52 -2.63 -15.76 -2.41
C ILE A 52 -4.09 -16.14 -2.11
N VAL A 53 -4.79 -16.73 -3.09
CA VAL A 53 -6.16 -17.24 -2.87
C VAL A 53 -6.19 -18.36 -1.83
N GLY A 54 -5.26 -19.31 -1.91
CA GLY A 54 -5.13 -20.41 -0.95
C GLY A 54 -4.84 -19.92 0.47
N PHE A 55 -4.03 -18.87 0.61
CA PHE A 55 -3.82 -18.19 1.89
C PHE A 55 -5.12 -17.64 2.44
N MET A 56 -5.88 -16.92 1.61
CA MET A 56 -7.17 -16.34 1.99
C MET A 56 -8.20 -17.40 2.38
N ILE A 57 -8.20 -18.57 1.72
CA ILE A 57 -9.03 -19.71 2.14
C ILE A 57 -8.55 -20.24 3.49
N GLY A 58 -7.24 -20.47 3.64
CA GLY A 58 -6.65 -21.05 4.85
C GLY A 58 -6.85 -20.20 6.10
N VAL A 59 -6.70 -18.88 6.00
CA VAL A 59 -6.91 -17.94 7.12
C VAL A 59 -8.40 -17.71 7.44
N GLY A 60 -9.32 -18.18 6.60
CA GLY A 60 -10.76 -18.03 6.76
C GLY A 60 -11.36 -16.77 6.11
N GLY A 61 -10.60 -16.06 5.27
CA GLY A 61 -11.06 -14.85 4.57
C GLY A 61 -12.22 -15.08 3.58
N PHE A 62 -12.43 -16.31 3.12
CA PHE A 62 -13.57 -16.70 2.29
C PHE A 62 -14.68 -17.46 3.06
N ARG A 63 -14.55 -17.66 4.38
CA ARG A 63 -15.49 -18.47 5.16
C ARG A 63 -16.93 -18.01 4.99
N ASP A 64 -17.17 -16.73 5.26
CA ASP A 64 -18.51 -16.14 5.23
C ASP A 64 -19.09 -16.14 3.80
N TRP A 65 -18.24 -15.94 2.78
CA TRP A 65 -18.63 -16.03 1.37
C TRP A 65 -19.09 -17.45 0.99
N PHE A 66 -18.39 -18.47 1.46
CA PHE A 66 -18.78 -19.86 1.23
C PHE A 66 -20.06 -20.24 1.98
N THR A 67 -20.29 -19.70 3.17
CA THR A 67 -21.55 -19.85 3.92
C THR A 67 -22.72 -19.23 3.13
N TRP A 68 -22.58 -17.98 2.66
CA TRP A 68 -23.60 -17.36 1.81
C TRP A 68 -23.86 -18.11 0.51
N ALA A 69 -22.81 -18.63 -0.14
CA ALA A 69 -22.94 -19.41 -1.37
C ALA A 69 -23.75 -20.71 -1.16
N LYS A 70 -23.83 -21.21 0.07
CA LYS A 70 -24.67 -22.36 0.45
C LYS A 70 -26.11 -21.97 0.83
N GLY A 71 -26.43 -20.67 0.85
CA GLY A 71 -27.71 -20.17 1.34
C GLY A 71 -27.84 -20.17 2.86
N GLU A 72 -26.72 -20.25 3.59
CA GLU A 72 -26.69 -20.18 5.05
C GLU A 72 -26.44 -18.73 5.51
N ASP A 73 -27.08 -18.33 6.62
CA ASP A 73 -26.83 -17.04 7.25
C ASP A 73 -25.48 -17.02 7.98
N THR A 74 -24.86 -15.84 8.02
CA THR A 74 -23.62 -15.60 8.77
C THR A 74 -23.91 -14.78 10.02
N PHE A 75 -23.18 -15.04 11.10
CA PHE A 75 -23.22 -14.25 12.35
C PHE A 75 -23.06 -12.75 12.07
N GLU A 76 -23.67 -11.90 12.88
CA GLU A 76 -23.50 -10.45 12.77
C GLU A 76 -22.11 -10.01 13.23
N ALA A 77 -21.58 -8.90 12.70
CA ALA A 77 -20.20 -8.50 13.02
C ALA A 77 -19.98 -8.29 14.54
N GLU A 78 -21.02 -7.82 15.25
CA GLU A 78 -21.03 -7.63 16.71
C GLU A 78 -20.98 -8.95 17.50
N GLU A 79 -21.36 -10.08 16.88
CA GLU A 79 -21.36 -11.42 17.47
C GLU A 79 -20.01 -12.14 17.27
N PHE A 80 -19.09 -11.54 16.50
CA PHE A 80 -17.78 -12.14 16.27
C PHE A 80 -16.90 -12.05 17.50
N HIS A 81 -16.49 -13.21 18.02
CA HIS A 81 -15.59 -13.31 19.16
C HIS A 81 -14.19 -13.73 18.73
N ASP A 82 -13.24 -12.82 18.92
CA ASP A 82 -11.82 -13.10 18.72
C ASP A 82 -11.31 -14.17 19.69
N GLN A 83 -10.25 -14.88 19.27
CA GLN A 83 -9.51 -15.72 20.20
C GLN A 83 -8.85 -14.87 21.31
N PRO A 84 -8.82 -15.35 22.56
CA PRO A 84 -8.26 -14.57 23.65
C PRO A 84 -6.73 -14.41 23.54
N GLY A 85 -6.20 -13.35 24.15
CA GLY A 85 -4.77 -13.11 24.29
C GLY A 85 -4.08 -12.61 23.02
N ILE A 86 -2.84 -13.04 22.79
CA ILE A 86 -2.02 -12.59 21.65
C ILE A 86 -2.43 -13.26 20.33
N ILE A 87 -3.14 -14.40 20.39
CA ILE A 87 -3.46 -15.22 19.22
C ILE A 87 -4.41 -14.50 18.27
N ARG A 88 -5.30 -13.60 18.75
CA ARG A 88 -6.18 -12.79 17.88
C ARG A 88 -5.44 -12.00 16.81
N TYR A 89 -4.24 -11.49 17.11
CA TYR A 89 -3.46 -10.71 16.15
C TYR A 89 -2.89 -11.58 15.02
N TRP A 90 -2.94 -12.91 15.17
CA TRP A 90 -2.50 -13.88 14.17
C TRP A 90 -3.66 -14.65 13.55
N GLY A 91 -4.90 -14.16 13.70
CA GLY A 91 -6.12 -14.76 13.16
C GLY A 91 -7.08 -13.74 12.57
N TYR A 92 -8.07 -14.23 11.84
CA TYR A 92 -9.12 -13.39 11.28
C TYR A 92 -9.92 -12.71 12.41
N SER A 93 -10.02 -11.38 12.34
CA SER A 93 -10.73 -10.53 13.32
C SER A 93 -11.57 -9.52 12.56
N LEU A 94 -12.72 -9.15 13.12
CA LEU A 94 -13.57 -8.08 12.58
C LEU A 94 -13.36 -6.74 13.30
N ASP A 95 -12.71 -6.73 14.47
CA ASP A 95 -12.49 -5.51 15.25
C ASP A 95 -11.42 -4.62 14.59
N HIS A 96 -11.80 -3.39 14.18
CA HIS A 96 -10.87 -2.42 13.60
C HIS A 96 -9.64 -2.11 14.46
N LYS A 97 -9.72 -2.25 15.79
CA LYS A 97 -8.57 -2.08 16.70
C LYS A 97 -7.57 -3.22 16.54
N VAL A 98 -8.07 -4.45 16.46
CA VAL A 98 -7.23 -5.63 16.22
C VAL A 98 -6.61 -5.56 14.84
N ILE A 99 -7.41 -5.28 13.81
CA ILE A 99 -6.93 -5.10 12.43
C ILE A 99 -5.90 -3.96 12.34
N GLY A 100 -6.12 -2.84 13.04
CA GLY A 100 -5.15 -1.74 13.12
C GLY A 100 -3.80 -2.20 13.70
N VAL A 101 -3.80 -2.98 14.77
CA VAL A 101 -2.58 -3.57 15.35
C VAL A 101 -1.94 -4.57 14.37
N GLN A 102 -2.73 -5.39 13.68
CA GLN A 102 -2.25 -6.35 12.69
C GLN A 102 -1.51 -5.68 11.54
N TYR A 103 -2.10 -4.62 10.95
CA TYR A 103 -1.43 -3.76 9.96
C TYR A 103 -0.14 -3.17 10.52
N GLY A 104 -0.16 -2.69 11.78
CA GLY A 104 1.01 -2.10 12.43
C GLY A 104 2.17 -3.07 12.60
N ILE A 105 1.89 -4.29 13.05
CA ILE A 105 2.90 -5.35 13.20
C ILE A 105 3.52 -5.68 11.84
N LEU A 106 2.70 -5.94 10.82
CA LEU A 106 3.21 -6.26 9.48
C LEU A 106 4.04 -5.10 8.90
N SER A 107 3.56 -3.86 9.06
CA SER A 107 4.29 -2.66 8.66
C SER A 107 5.67 -2.60 9.32
N LEU A 108 5.77 -2.76 10.63
CA LEU A 108 7.05 -2.69 11.35
C LEU A 108 8.02 -3.80 10.95
N LEU A 109 7.51 -5.02 10.71
CA LEU A 109 8.34 -6.14 10.21
C LEU A 109 8.91 -5.84 8.82
N LEU A 110 8.10 -5.34 7.91
CA LEU A 110 8.56 -4.96 6.56
C LEU A 110 9.47 -3.74 6.60
N MET A 111 9.23 -2.77 7.49
CA MET A 111 10.11 -1.63 7.71
C MET A 111 11.50 -2.08 8.16
N ALA A 112 11.56 -2.99 9.14
CA ALA A 112 12.83 -3.56 9.60
C ALA A 112 13.56 -4.27 8.47
N LEU A 113 12.86 -5.12 7.70
CA LEU A 113 13.43 -5.87 6.59
C LEU A 113 13.93 -4.95 5.45
N GLY A 114 13.10 -4.00 5.01
CA GLY A 114 13.47 -3.03 3.98
C GLY A 114 14.59 -2.11 4.44
N GLY A 115 14.64 -1.76 5.73
CA GLY A 115 15.75 -1.06 6.36
C GLY A 115 17.05 -1.87 6.33
N THR A 116 16.99 -3.18 6.58
CA THR A 116 18.16 -4.07 6.46
C THR A 116 18.71 -4.09 5.04
N PHE A 117 17.86 -4.14 4.00
CA PHE A 117 18.34 -4.02 2.61
C PHE A 117 19.09 -2.72 2.37
N ALA A 118 18.61 -1.60 2.94
CA ALA A 118 19.29 -0.31 2.88
C ALA A 118 20.66 -0.33 3.55
N LEU A 119 20.76 -0.91 4.75
CA LEU A 119 22.03 -1.02 5.46
C LEU A 119 23.05 -1.82 4.65
N ILE A 120 22.63 -2.89 3.97
CA ILE A 120 23.52 -3.71 3.14
C ILE A 120 24.07 -2.89 1.97
N PHE A 121 23.22 -2.28 1.13
CA PHE A 121 23.75 -1.53 -0.02
C PHE A 121 24.45 -0.22 0.39
N ARG A 122 24.14 0.36 1.56
CA ARG A 122 24.88 1.51 2.10
C ARG A 122 26.27 1.11 2.58
N ALA A 123 26.42 -0.05 3.19
CA ALA A 123 27.72 -0.60 3.54
C ALA A 123 28.57 -0.88 2.29
N GLU A 124 27.93 -1.37 1.20
CA GLU A 124 28.58 -1.53 -0.09
C GLU A 124 29.08 -0.18 -0.66
N LEU A 125 28.28 0.88 -0.54
CA LEU A 125 28.62 2.23 -1.00
C LEU A 125 29.57 3.00 -0.06
N ALA A 126 30.13 2.36 0.97
CA ALA A 126 31.06 3.02 1.89
C ALA A 126 32.40 3.37 1.22
N GLN A 127 32.76 2.69 0.12
CA GLN A 127 33.93 2.95 -0.71
C GLN A 127 33.58 2.81 -2.20
N THR A 128 34.42 3.38 -3.07
CA THR A 128 34.26 3.28 -4.53
C THR A 128 34.53 1.86 -5.03
N GLY A 129 33.74 1.40 -5.99
CA GLY A 129 33.82 0.04 -6.55
C GLY A 129 32.95 -0.95 -5.78
N MET A 130 32.87 -2.19 -6.27
CA MET A 130 32.16 -3.26 -5.56
C MET A 130 33.08 -3.88 -4.48
N GLN A 131 32.54 -4.09 -3.30
CA GLN A 131 33.25 -4.55 -2.10
C GLN A 131 32.89 -6.00 -1.78
N PHE A 132 31.61 -6.29 -1.51
CA PHE A 132 31.18 -7.61 -1.00
C PHE A 132 29.89 -8.15 -1.62
N ILE A 133 29.23 -7.41 -2.51
CA ILE A 133 28.08 -7.93 -3.29
C ILE A 133 28.30 -7.82 -4.80
N SER A 134 27.48 -8.55 -5.58
CA SER A 134 27.48 -8.43 -7.04
C SER A 134 26.62 -7.27 -7.51
N LEU A 135 26.84 -6.81 -8.76
CA LEU A 135 26.04 -5.75 -9.39
C LEU A 135 24.54 -6.10 -9.44
N ASP A 136 24.22 -7.34 -9.79
CA ASP A 136 22.83 -7.81 -9.87
C ASP A 136 22.16 -7.85 -8.49
N PHE A 137 22.90 -8.28 -7.47
CA PHE A 137 22.39 -8.31 -6.11
C PHE A 137 22.21 -6.90 -5.54
N PHE A 138 23.12 -5.96 -5.86
CA PHE A 138 22.97 -4.54 -5.52
C PHE A 138 21.68 -3.96 -6.12
N ASN A 139 21.45 -4.15 -7.42
CA ASN A 139 20.23 -3.67 -8.08
C ASN A 139 18.97 -4.31 -7.48
N THR A 140 19.02 -5.61 -7.18
CA THR A 140 17.94 -6.32 -6.48
C THR A 140 17.66 -5.71 -5.12
N LEU A 141 18.68 -5.43 -4.30
CA LEU A 141 18.50 -4.83 -2.97
C LEU A 141 17.89 -3.43 -3.05
N ILE A 142 18.26 -2.62 -4.05
CA ILE A 142 17.64 -1.30 -4.28
C ILE A 142 16.15 -1.46 -4.61
N GLY A 143 15.81 -2.35 -5.54
CA GLY A 143 14.42 -2.62 -5.90
C GLY A 143 13.61 -3.12 -4.71
N MET A 144 14.12 -4.13 -4.01
CA MET A 144 13.51 -4.73 -2.83
C MET A 144 13.30 -3.70 -1.72
N HIS A 145 14.33 -2.90 -1.40
CA HIS A 145 14.22 -1.81 -0.43
C HIS A 145 13.08 -0.86 -0.78
N GLY A 146 13.07 -0.34 -2.01
CA GLY A 146 12.07 0.63 -2.45
C GLY A 146 10.64 0.08 -2.34
N MET A 147 10.37 -1.09 -2.91
CA MET A 147 9.01 -1.62 -2.92
C MET A 147 8.55 -2.11 -1.54
N VAL A 148 9.43 -2.78 -0.77
CA VAL A 148 9.08 -3.27 0.56
C VAL A 148 8.78 -2.11 1.52
N LEU A 149 9.54 -1.00 1.45
CA LEU A 149 9.22 0.18 2.27
C LEU A 149 7.97 0.92 1.81
N ILE A 150 7.67 0.97 0.51
CA ILE A 150 6.40 1.52 0.02
C ILE A 150 5.21 0.74 0.60
N ILE A 151 5.27 -0.60 0.53
CA ILE A 151 4.23 -1.45 1.14
C ILE A 151 4.19 -1.22 2.66
N SER A 152 5.34 -1.19 3.33
CA SER A 152 5.40 -0.91 4.76
C SER A 152 4.69 0.39 5.14
N ILE A 153 5.00 1.51 4.46
CA ILE A 153 4.41 2.82 4.76
C ILE A 153 2.89 2.79 4.55
N LEU A 154 2.41 2.19 3.46
CA LEU A 154 0.97 2.03 3.19
C LEU A 154 0.25 1.22 4.28
N LEU A 155 0.89 0.14 4.76
CA LEU A 155 0.36 -0.67 5.85
C LEU A 155 0.39 0.10 7.19
N GLY A 156 1.42 0.89 7.45
CA GLY A 156 1.52 1.74 8.64
C GLY A 156 0.43 2.82 8.68
N ILE A 157 0.13 3.43 7.53
CA ILE A 157 -1.01 4.35 7.38
C ILE A 157 -2.32 3.61 7.63
N SER A 158 -2.49 2.43 7.03
CA SER A 158 -3.67 1.59 7.23
C SER A 158 -3.83 1.21 8.69
N ALA A 159 -2.74 0.94 9.43
CA ALA A 159 -2.75 0.65 10.85
C ALA A 159 -3.37 1.80 11.66
N MET A 160 -2.85 3.01 11.45
CA MET A 160 -3.29 4.21 12.15
C MET A 160 -4.71 4.60 11.77
N SER A 161 -5.05 4.53 10.49
CA SER A 161 -6.40 4.84 10.00
C SER A 161 -7.44 3.88 10.56
N ASN A 162 -7.17 2.56 10.53
CA ASN A 162 -8.07 1.56 11.10
C ASN A 162 -8.26 1.73 12.61
N TYR A 163 -7.17 1.94 13.33
CA TYR A 163 -7.22 2.01 14.78
C TYR A 163 -7.90 3.30 15.26
N LEU A 164 -7.52 4.45 14.69
CA LEU A 164 -7.89 5.76 15.24
C LEU A 164 -9.19 6.30 14.66
N VAL A 165 -9.49 6.11 13.37
CA VAL A 165 -10.61 6.84 12.73
C VAL A 165 -11.96 6.55 13.38
N PRO A 166 -12.38 5.28 13.59
CA PRO A 166 -13.65 5.00 14.26
C PRO A 166 -13.75 5.62 15.65
N LEU A 167 -12.66 5.55 16.44
CA LEU A 167 -12.59 6.15 17.78
C LEU A 167 -12.75 7.68 17.72
N LEU A 168 -12.05 8.32 16.79
CA LEU A 168 -12.03 9.78 16.60
C LEU A 168 -13.37 10.35 16.14
N ILE A 169 -14.13 9.58 15.37
CA ILE A 169 -15.46 10.02 14.89
C ILE A 169 -16.62 9.52 15.75
N GLY A 170 -16.34 8.76 16.81
CA GLY A 170 -17.35 8.19 17.71
C GLY A 170 -18.17 7.05 17.09
N ALA A 171 -17.59 6.30 16.15
CA ALA A 171 -18.20 5.09 15.59
C ALA A 171 -17.79 3.86 16.41
N LYS A 172 -18.68 2.85 16.48
CA LYS A 172 -18.38 1.56 17.15
C LYS A 172 -17.29 0.77 16.42
N ASP A 173 -17.34 0.80 15.09
CA ASP A 173 -16.47 0.07 14.17
C ASP A 173 -16.49 0.74 12.78
N MET A 174 -15.83 0.12 11.80
CA MET A 174 -15.85 0.50 10.38
C MET A 174 -17.18 0.13 9.71
N ALA A 175 -17.46 0.75 8.56
CA ALA A 175 -18.69 0.52 7.80
C ALA A 175 -18.83 -0.91 7.27
N PHE A 176 -17.72 -1.53 6.89
CA PHE A 176 -17.68 -2.89 6.38
C PHE A 176 -16.61 -3.71 7.13
N PRO A 177 -16.89 -4.23 8.34
CA PRO A 177 -15.90 -4.94 9.16
C PRO A 177 -15.29 -6.17 8.47
N ARG A 178 -16.12 -7.00 7.81
CA ARG A 178 -15.65 -8.18 7.04
C ARG A 178 -14.74 -7.81 5.89
N LEU A 179 -15.11 -6.76 5.17
CA LEU A 179 -14.33 -6.26 4.04
C LEU A 179 -13.00 -5.66 4.53
N ASN A 180 -12.99 -5.06 5.71
CA ASN A 180 -11.79 -4.56 6.38
C ASN A 180 -10.79 -5.69 6.68
N ALA A 181 -11.29 -6.77 7.30
CA ALA A 181 -10.50 -7.95 7.63
C ALA A 181 -9.96 -8.63 6.36
N PHE A 182 -10.80 -8.74 5.32
CA PHE A 182 -10.39 -9.25 4.02
C PHE A 182 -9.24 -8.42 3.41
N GLY A 183 -9.34 -7.08 3.47
CA GLY A 183 -8.29 -6.18 3.00
C GLY A 183 -6.95 -6.46 3.67
N PHE A 184 -6.91 -6.48 5.02
CA PHE A 184 -5.68 -6.79 5.76
C PHE A 184 -5.09 -8.13 5.36
N TRP A 185 -5.91 -9.19 5.38
CA TRP A 185 -5.43 -10.54 5.13
C TRP A 185 -5.00 -10.77 3.68
N LEU A 186 -5.44 -9.96 2.72
CA LEU A 186 -4.95 -9.99 1.35
C LEU A 186 -3.55 -9.40 1.21
N ALA A 187 -3.21 -8.39 2.02
CA ALA A 187 -1.89 -7.78 2.01
C ALA A 187 -0.80 -8.73 2.52
N VAL A 188 -1.11 -9.59 3.49
CA VAL A 188 -0.15 -10.53 4.10
C VAL A 188 0.52 -11.46 3.07
N PRO A 189 -0.21 -12.29 2.29
CA PRO A 189 0.41 -13.17 1.31
C PRO A 189 1.03 -12.40 0.14
N ALA A 190 0.52 -11.22 -0.22
CA ALA A 190 1.15 -10.34 -1.20
C ALA A 190 2.53 -9.87 -0.71
N SER A 191 2.66 -9.47 0.56
CA SER A 191 3.95 -9.14 1.21
C SER A 191 4.90 -10.33 1.25
N ILE A 192 4.40 -11.55 1.42
CA ILE A 192 5.22 -12.77 1.34
C ILE A 192 5.75 -12.98 -0.08
N VAL A 193 4.91 -12.84 -1.10
CA VAL A 193 5.31 -13.02 -2.52
C VAL A 193 6.37 -12.00 -2.94
N ILE A 194 6.22 -10.72 -2.58
CA ILE A 194 7.24 -9.71 -2.91
C ILE A 194 8.57 -9.98 -2.22
N VAL A 195 8.56 -10.37 -0.94
CA VAL A 195 9.81 -10.71 -0.23
C VAL A 195 10.45 -11.95 -0.81
N ALA A 196 9.64 -12.95 -1.18
CA ALA A 196 10.12 -14.18 -1.81
C ALA A 196 10.67 -13.98 -3.23
N ALA A 197 10.37 -12.85 -3.88
CA ALA A 197 10.85 -12.54 -5.24
C ALA A 197 12.37 -12.60 -5.36
N ILE A 198 13.11 -12.32 -4.28
CA ILE A 198 14.57 -12.42 -4.20
C ILE A 198 15.08 -13.83 -4.54
N PHE A 199 14.33 -14.88 -4.16
CA PHE A 199 14.68 -16.27 -4.44
C PHE A 199 14.36 -16.70 -5.88
N THR A 200 13.66 -15.85 -6.63
CA THR A 200 13.36 -16.03 -8.06
C THR A 200 14.20 -15.10 -8.95
N GLY A 201 15.36 -14.66 -8.45
CA GLY A 201 16.28 -13.77 -9.16
C GLY A 201 16.06 -12.28 -8.90
N GLY A 202 15.16 -11.91 -8.00
CA GLY A 202 14.89 -10.51 -7.64
C GLY A 202 14.30 -9.69 -8.78
N PHE A 203 14.40 -8.36 -8.65
CA PHE A 203 14.08 -7.43 -9.72
C PHE A 203 15.08 -6.28 -9.73
N ASP A 204 15.69 -6.07 -10.88
CA ASP A 204 16.80 -5.14 -11.15
C ASP A 204 16.34 -3.82 -11.77
N THR A 205 15.04 -3.60 -11.82
CA THR A 205 14.41 -2.43 -12.44
C THR A 205 14.20 -1.25 -11.48
N GLY A 206 14.68 -1.37 -10.24
CA GLY A 206 14.19 -0.56 -9.13
C GLY A 206 12.69 -0.80 -8.86
N TRP A 207 12.10 0.02 -7.99
CA TRP A 207 10.69 -0.09 -7.61
C TRP A 207 9.70 0.35 -8.70
N THR A 208 10.17 1.06 -9.74
CA THR A 208 9.31 1.62 -10.78
C THR A 208 8.96 0.62 -11.89
N GLY A 209 9.78 -0.41 -12.09
CA GLY A 209 9.44 -1.53 -12.99
C GLY A 209 9.31 -1.15 -14.46
N TYR A 210 10.10 -0.21 -14.95
CA TYR A 210 9.97 0.34 -16.31
C TYR A 210 10.24 -0.69 -17.42
N PRO A 211 9.35 -0.82 -18.43
CA PRO A 211 9.72 -1.42 -19.71
C PRO A 211 10.64 -0.45 -20.50
N PRO A 212 11.54 -0.97 -21.36
CA PRO A 212 11.65 -2.37 -21.76
C PRO A 212 12.42 -3.25 -20.76
N LEU A 213 13.06 -2.69 -19.73
CA LEU A 213 13.90 -3.46 -18.81
C LEU A 213 13.09 -4.52 -18.05
N SER A 214 11.93 -4.14 -17.49
CA SER A 214 11.06 -5.07 -16.77
C SER A 214 10.42 -6.14 -17.65
N ALA A 215 10.35 -5.93 -18.97
CA ALA A 215 9.84 -6.94 -19.90
C ALA A 215 10.84 -8.08 -20.14
N ARG A 216 12.12 -7.90 -19.78
CA ARG A 216 13.20 -8.89 -19.93
C ARG A 216 13.90 -9.27 -18.61
N ALA A 217 13.46 -8.69 -17.50
CA ALA A 217 13.99 -8.94 -16.16
C ALA A 217 13.76 -10.40 -15.68
N PRO A 218 14.44 -10.86 -14.61
CA PRO A 218 14.25 -12.19 -14.03
C PRO A 218 12.81 -12.50 -13.60
N LEU A 219 12.54 -13.76 -13.24
CA LEU A 219 11.22 -14.22 -12.79
C LEU A 219 10.70 -13.44 -11.57
N GLY A 220 11.59 -12.98 -10.69
CA GLY A 220 11.21 -12.14 -9.54
C GLY A 220 10.49 -10.85 -9.92
N MET A 221 10.68 -10.32 -11.14
CA MET A 221 9.90 -9.20 -11.65
C MET A 221 8.39 -9.52 -11.77
N GLN A 222 8.06 -10.75 -12.15
CA GLN A 222 6.66 -11.18 -12.21
C GLN A 222 6.06 -11.37 -10.82
N MET A 223 6.86 -11.85 -9.85
CA MET A 223 6.44 -11.93 -8.45
C MET A 223 6.17 -10.54 -7.88
N PHE A 224 7.01 -9.56 -8.23
CA PHE A 224 6.77 -8.15 -7.94
C PHE A 224 5.43 -7.66 -8.52
N PHE A 225 5.16 -7.88 -9.81
CA PHE A 225 3.90 -7.46 -10.42
C PHE A 225 2.66 -8.09 -9.76
N VAL A 226 2.68 -9.40 -9.52
CA VAL A 226 1.59 -10.12 -8.85
C VAL A 226 1.38 -9.60 -7.43
N ALA A 227 2.45 -9.45 -6.66
CA ALA A 227 2.37 -8.96 -5.29
C ALA A 227 1.79 -7.55 -5.22
N VAL A 228 2.27 -6.61 -6.04
CA VAL A 228 1.74 -5.24 -6.07
C VAL A 228 0.27 -5.23 -6.49
N PHE A 229 -0.12 -6.05 -7.47
CA PHE A 229 -1.51 -6.14 -7.90
C PHE A 229 -2.44 -6.51 -6.74
N PHE A 230 -2.15 -7.61 -6.02
CA PHE A 230 -2.97 -8.04 -4.88
C PHE A 230 -2.88 -7.09 -3.67
N ALA A 231 -1.72 -6.49 -3.39
CA ALA A 231 -1.60 -5.46 -2.36
C ALA A 231 -2.44 -4.22 -2.71
N GLY A 232 -2.56 -3.88 -4.00
CA GLY A 232 -3.42 -2.80 -4.47
C GLY A 232 -4.90 -3.01 -4.14
N TRP A 233 -5.40 -4.25 -4.23
CA TRP A 233 -6.76 -4.59 -3.82
C TRP A 233 -7.01 -4.32 -2.33
N SER A 234 -6.06 -4.67 -1.45
CA SER A 234 -6.15 -4.30 -0.02
C SER A 234 -6.33 -2.80 0.15
N SER A 235 -5.53 -1.99 -0.55
CA SER A 235 -5.59 -0.53 -0.46
C SER A 235 -6.91 0.05 -0.96
N ILE A 236 -7.42 -0.42 -2.10
CA ILE A 236 -8.70 0.03 -2.69
C ILE A 236 -9.85 -0.29 -1.74
N ILE A 237 -9.86 -1.51 -1.20
CA ILE A 237 -10.88 -1.99 -0.28
C ILE A 237 -10.88 -1.18 1.02
N GLY A 238 -9.70 -0.99 1.62
CA GLY A 238 -9.54 -0.20 2.86
C GLY A 238 -9.96 1.26 2.65
N ALA A 239 -9.60 1.85 1.52
CA ALA A 239 -9.96 3.21 1.15
C ALA A 239 -11.48 3.40 1.02
N LEU A 240 -12.17 2.50 0.31
CA LEU A 240 -13.63 2.51 0.21
C LEU A 240 -14.29 2.46 1.60
N ASN A 241 -13.81 1.54 2.45
CA ASN A 241 -14.36 1.36 3.78
C ASN A 241 -14.17 2.62 4.66
N LEU A 242 -12.98 3.23 4.64
CA LEU A 242 -12.69 4.47 5.36
C LEU A 242 -13.55 5.64 4.88
N ILE A 243 -13.76 5.79 3.56
CA ILE A 243 -14.62 6.83 3.00
C ILE A 243 -16.04 6.69 3.55
N VAL A 244 -16.62 5.49 3.46
CA VAL A 244 -18.01 5.27 3.93
C VAL A 244 -18.09 5.46 5.44
N THR A 245 -17.12 4.94 6.20
CA THR A 245 -17.06 5.09 7.67
C THR A 245 -17.06 6.57 8.07
N ILE A 246 -16.16 7.37 7.50
CA ILE A 246 -16.04 8.80 7.82
C ILE A 246 -17.29 9.57 7.40
N LEU A 247 -17.86 9.30 6.23
CA LEU A 247 -18.98 10.09 5.73
C LEU A 247 -20.31 9.73 6.40
N ARG A 248 -20.50 8.46 6.79
CA ARG A 248 -21.82 7.91 7.17
C ARG A 248 -21.95 7.46 8.63
N MET A 249 -20.86 7.25 9.37
CA MET A 249 -20.92 6.67 10.73
C MET A 249 -20.47 7.60 11.86
N ARG A 250 -20.32 8.89 11.58
CA ARG A 250 -19.99 9.88 12.61
C ARG A 250 -21.06 9.96 13.69
N ALA A 251 -20.62 10.22 14.92
CA ALA A 251 -21.52 10.49 16.02
C ALA A 251 -22.47 11.66 15.73
N GLN A 252 -23.70 11.56 16.24
CA GLN A 252 -24.72 12.58 16.07
C GLN A 252 -24.23 13.95 16.57
N GLY A 253 -24.40 15.00 15.77
CA GLY A 253 -23.94 16.35 16.07
C GLY A 253 -22.52 16.71 15.56
N MET A 254 -21.74 15.72 15.10
CA MET A 254 -20.45 15.94 14.45
C MET A 254 -20.63 16.18 12.94
N ASN A 255 -20.70 17.45 12.53
CA ASN A 255 -20.64 17.80 11.11
C ASN A 255 -19.20 17.70 10.55
N MET A 256 -19.04 17.85 9.23
CA MET A 256 -17.73 17.73 8.55
C MET A 256 -16.65 18.64 9.16
N PHE A 257 -16.97 19.90 9.46
CA PHE A 257 -16.04 20.87 10.04
C PHE A 257 -15.94 20.82 11.57
N ARG A 258 -16.36 19.70 12.17
CA ARG A 258 -16.14 19.36 13.57
C ARG A 258 -15.39 18.04 13.76
N MET A 259 -15.00 17.37 12.66
CA MET A 259 -14.22 16.14 12.71
C MET A 259 -12.77 16.41 13.15
N PRO A 260 -12.10 15.46 13.81
CA PRO A 260 -10.65 15.53 14.02
C PRO A 260 -9.90 15.73 12.69
N ILE A 261 -8.81 16.49 12.71
CA ILE A 261 -8.08 16.86 11.49
C ILE A 261 -7.41 15.65 10.83
N PHE A 262 -7.06 14.63 11.62
CA PHE A 262 -6.58 13.36 11.09
C PHE A 262 -7.65 12.66 10.24
N ALA A 263 -8.93 12.73 10.60
CA ALA A 263 -10.01 12.13 9.80
C ALA A 263 -10.14 12.81 8.42
N TRP A 264 -9.91 14.13 8.33
CA TRP A 264 -9.83 14.83 7.04
C TRP A 264 -8.65 14.36 6.18
N ALA A 265 -7.48 14.18 6.79
CA ALA A 265 -6.30 13.67 6.11
C ALA A 265 -6.50 12.24 5.59
N VAL A 266 -7.12 11.38 6.40
CA VAL A 266 -7.45 10.00 6.00
C VAL A 266 -8.52 9.98 4.91
N LEU A 267 -9.53 10.86 4.97
CA LEU A 267 -10.53 10.98 3.91
C LEU A 267 -9.86 11.37 2.57
N ALA A 268 -8.98 12.37 2.58
CA ALA A 268 -8.25 12.80 1.38
C ALA A 268 -7.37 11.67 0.81
N THR A 269 -6.60 11.01 1.68
CA THR A 269 -5.80 9.83 1.37
C THR A 269 -6.63 8.70 0.76
N SER A 270 -7.80 8.42 1.34
CA SER A 270 -8.68 7.34 0.90
C SER A 270 -9.29 7.65 -0.47
N LEU A 271 -9.63 8.91 -0.76
CA LEU A 271 -10.10 9.30 -2.08
C LEU A 271 -9.03 9.02 -3.15
N ILE A 272 -7.78 9.37 -2.89
CA ILE A 272 -6.67 9.10 -3.81
C ILE A 272 -6.48 7.59 -4.01
N ALA A 273 -6.40 6.82 -2.92
CA ALA A 273 -6.20 5.37 -3.00
C ALA A 273 -7.35 4.67 -3.73
N LEU A 274 -8.59 5.13 -3.55
CA LEU A 274 -9.74 4.57 -4.24
C LEU A 274 -9.74 4.87 -5.75
N THR A 275 -9.25 6.02 -6.20
CA THR A 275 -9.36 6.42 -7.61
C THR A 275 -8.08 6.25 -8.43
N ALA A 276 -6.91 6.16 -7.79
CA ALA A 276 -5.61 6.08 -8.47
C ALA A 276 -5.00 4.68 -8.48
N THR A 277 -5.19 3.87 -7.44
CA THR A 277 -4.44 2.61 -7.23
C THR A 277 -4.63 1.59 -8.35
N GLN A 278 -5.74 1.64 -9.09
CA GLN A 278 -5.98 0.78 -10.23
C GLN A 278 -4.97 1.00 -11.37
N LEU A 279 -4.37 2.20 -11.48
CA LEU A 279 -3.51 2.57 -12.61
C LEU A 279 -2.13 1.91 -12.52
N ILE A 280 -1.56 1.75 -11.31
CA ILE A 280 -0.35 0.92 -11.13
C ILE A 280 -0.64 -0.56 -11.37
N GLY A 281 -1.80 -1.04 -10.93
CA GLY A 281 -2.25 -2.39 -11.26
C GLY A 281 -2.33 -2.59 -12.77
N THR A 282 -2.88 -1.61 -13.48
CA THR A 282 -3.01 -1.63 -14.95
C THR A 282 -1.65 -1.63 -15.64
N SER A 283 -0.75 -0.72 -15.28
CA SER A 283 0.58 -0.62 -15.92
C SER A 283 1.40 -1.90 -15.71
N PHE A 284 1.40 -2.46 -14.50
CA PHE A 284 2.11 -3.69 -14.18
C PHE A 284 1.46 -4.92 -14.83
N GLN A 285 0.13 -4.99 -14.87
CA GLN A 285 -0.58 -6.07 -15.54
C GLN A 285 -0.31 -6.09 -17.05
N MET A 286 -0.22 -4.92 -17.69
CA MET A 286 0.14 -4.81 -19.10
C MET A 286 1.55 -5.34 -19.36
N VAL A 287 2.55 -5.04 -18.52
CA VAL A 287 3.91 -5.61 -18.67
C VAL A 287 3.88 -7.11 -18.42
N SER A 288 3.17 -7.56 -17.38
CA SER A 288 3.01 -8.97 -17.07
C SER A 288 2.39 -9.73 -18.26
N PHE A 289 1.34 -9.20 -18.89
CA PHE A 289 0.72 -9.78 -20.08
C PHE A 289 1.61 -9.73 -21.32
N GLN A 290 2.40 -8.68 -21.48
CA GLN A 290 3.42 -8.62 -22.53
C GLN A 290 4.43 -9.78 -22.40
N ARG A 291 4.87 -10.08 -21.17
CA ARG A 291 5.77 -11.21 -20.89
C ARG A 291 5.10 -12.58 -21.03
N LEU A 292 3.88 -12.73 -20.50
CA LEU A 292 3.20 -14.03 -20.41
C LEU A 292 2.53 -14.45 -21.73
N PHE A 293 1.93 -13.49 -22.43
CA PHE A 293 1.09 -13.73 -23.60
C PHE A 293 1.67 -13.13 -24.88
N GLY A 294 2.84 -12.49 -24.80
CA GLY A 294 3.51 -11.90 -25.97
C GLY A 294 2.84 -10.64 -26.50
N MET A 295 1.96 -10.01 -25.72
CA MET A 295 1.29 -8.75 -26.08
C MET A 295 2.32 -7.62 -26.29
N GLY A 296 2.02 -6.69 -27.18
CA GLY A 296 2.97 -5.64 -27.60
C GLY A 296 2.81 -4.28 -26.93
N PHE A 297 2.20 -4.19 -25.74
CA PHE A 297 1.77 -2.90 -25.14
C PHE A 297 2.87 -1.84 -25.07
N PHE A 298 4.08 -2.24 -24.69
CA PHE A 298 5.22 -1.34 -24.50
C PHE A 298 6.40 -1.68 -25.42
N ASP A 299 6.15 -2.48 -26.48
CA ASP A 299 7.17 -2.88 -27.46
C ASP A 299 6.98 -2.07 -28.76
N PRO A 300 7.85 -1.11 -29.07
CA PRO A 300 7.77 -0.33 -30.31
C PRO A 300 7.77 -1.19 -31.58
N ALA A 301 8.42 -2.36 -31.58
CA ALA A 301 8.44 -3.26 -32.72
C ALA A 301 7.06 -3.89 -33.01
N LYS A 302 6.15 -3.85 -32.04
CA LYS A 302 4.75 -4.30 -32.15
C LYS A 302 3.75 -3.13 -32.12
N GLY A 303 4.22 -1.88 -32.27
CA GLY A 303 3.40 -0.68 -32.22
C GLY A 303 3.06 -0.17 -30.81
N GLY A 304 3.68 -0.73 -29.77
CA GLY A 304 3.54 -0.29 -28.38
C GLY A 304 4.37 0.96 -28.06
N ASN A 305 4.11 1.55 -26.90
CA ASN A 305 4.79 2.78 -26.46
C ASN A 305 5.28 2.68 -25.01
N PRO A 306 6.60 2.58 -24.74
CA PRO A 306 7.14 2.60 -23.38
C PRO A 306 6.74 3.82 -22.54
N LEU A 307 6.48 4.98 -23.15
CA LEU A 307 6.02 6.18 -22.41
C LEU A 307 4.60 6.03 -21.87
N LEU A 308 3.75 5.20 -22.50
CA LEU A 308 2.43 4.88 -21.97
C LEU A 308 2.53 4.27 -20.58
N PHE A 309 3.51 3.38 -20.35
CA PHE A 309 3.76 2.82 -19.02
C PHE A 309 4.04 3.93 -18.01
N GLN A 310 4.91 4.87 -18.36
CA GLN A 310 5.30 5.95 -17.45
C GLN A 310 4.11 6.85 -17.11
N HIS A 311 3.27 7.20 -18.09
CA HIS A 311 2.05 7.96 -17.82
C HIS A 311 1.12 7.21 -16.87
N LEU A 312 0.82 5.93 -17.12
CA LEU A 312 -0.05 5.13 -16.25
C LEU A 312 0.53 4.97 -14.84
N PHE A 313 1.82 4.63 -14.76
CA PHE A 313 2.52 4.44 -13.50
C PHE A 313 2.55 5.73 -12.68
N TRP A 314 2.97 6.86 -13.26
CA TRP A 314 3.07 8.11 -12.51
C TRP A 314 1.72 8.74 -12.20
N PHE A 315 0.72 8.56 -13.07
CA PHE A 315 -0.64 9.00 -12.77
C PHE A 315 -1.16 8.37 -11.46
N TYR A 316 -0.72 7.17 -11.10
CA TYR A 316 -0.87 6.64 -9.75
C TYR A 316 0.22 7.14 -8.78
N SER A 317 1.48 6.89 -9.12
CA SER A 317 2.59 6.92 -8.17
C SER A 317 2.86 8.32 -7.63
N HIS A 318 2.53 9.38 -8.38
CA HIS A 318 2.59 10.73 -7.85
C HIS A 318 1.46 10.98 -6.83
N PRO A 319 0.16 10.79 -7.13
CA PRO A 319 -0.87 10.82 -6.09
C PRO A 319 -0.58 9.92 -4.87
N ALA A 320 0.03 8.75 -5.07
CA ALA A 320 0.40 7.84 -4.00
C ALA A 320 1.38 8.45 -2.99
N VAL A 321 2.27 9.37 -3.39
CA VAL A 321 3.12 10.08 -2.41
C VAL A 321 2.30 10.98 -1.49
N TYR A 322 1.13 11.45 -1.94
CA TYR A 322 0.21 12.17 -1.06
C TYR A 322 -0.54 11.26 -0.10
N VAL A 323 -0.83 10.02 -0.51
CA VAL A 323 -1.32 8.97 0.41
C VAL A 323 -0.33 8.79 1.54
N PHE A 324 0.98 8.85 1.26
CA PHE A 324 2.02 8.73 2.30
C PHE A 324 2.03 9.93 3.25
N ILE A 325 2.06 11.15 2.69
CA ILE A 325 2.33 12.35 3.46
C ILE A 325 1.10 12.89 4.19
N LEU A 326 -0.10 12.86 3.58
CA LEU A 326 -1.30 13.50 4.13
C LEU A 326 -1.64 13.02 5.56
N PRO A 327 -1.65 11.70 5.86
CA PRO A 327 -1.86 11.21 7.22
C PRO A 327 -0.79 11.71 8.19
N GLY A 328 0.48 11.78 7.75
CA GLY A 328 1.58 12.35 8.54
C GLY A 328 1.33 13.83 8.89
N LEU A 329 0.93 14.64 7.91
CA LEU A 329 0.56 16.04 8.14
C LEU A 329 -0.69 16.14 9.06
N GLY A 330 -1.61 15.18 8.96
CA GLY A 330 -2.75 15.04 9.87
C GLY A 330 -2.32 14.77 11.32
N ILE A 331 -1.38 13.84 11.52
CA ILE A 331 -0.82 13.51 12.84
C ILE A 331 -0.13 14.73 13.45
N ILE A 332 0.70 15.45 12.69
CA ILE A 332 1.33 16.71 13.15
C ILE A 332 0.23 17.68 13.62
N SER A 333 -0.84 17.81 12.84
CA SER A 333 -1.94 18.73 13.14
C SER A 333 -2.78 18.32 14.36
N GLU A 334 -2.82 17.04 14.72
CA GLU A 334 -3.44 16.54 15.95
C GLU A 334 -2.54 16.71 17.18
N LEU A 335 -1.25 16.40 17.05
CA LEU A 335 -0.32 16.41 18.18
C LEU A 335 0.04 17.83 18.63
N LEU A 336 0.17 18.77 17.69
CA LEU A 336 0.51 20.16 18.01
C LEU A 336 -0.44 20.78 19.05
N PRO A 337 -1.77 20.79 18.86
CA PRO A 337 -2.70 21.33 19.86
C PRO A 337 -2.54 20.75 21.26
N VAL A 338 -2.27 19.44 21.34
CA VAL A 338 -2.13 18.71 22.62
C VAL A 338 -0.89 19.19 23.39
N PHE A 339 0.26 19.28 22.71
CA PHE A 339 1.52 19.62 23.37
C PHE A 339 1.79 21.11 23.48
N VAL A 340 1.09 21.94 22.71
CA VAL A 340 1.16 23.41 22.74
C VAL A 340 0.06 24.02 23.62
N ARG A 341 -0.99 23.22 23.95
CA ARG A 341 -2.18 23.64 24.73
C ARG A 341 -2.95 24.80 24.09
N LYS A 342 -3.05 24.77 22.77
CA LYS A 342 -3.81 25.74 21.95
C LYS A 342 -4.60 25.01 20.88
N PRO A 343 -5.78 25.50 20.48
CA PRO A 343 -6.48 24.92 19.33
C PRO A 343 -5.65 25.06 18.05
N LEU A 344 -5.85 24.16 17.09
CA LEU A 344 -5.23 24.22 15.78
C LEU A 344 -5.65 25.51 15.07
N PHE A 345 -4.69 26.37 14.76
CA PHE A 345 -4.95 27.63 14.08
C PHE A 345 -5.47 27.38 12.66
N GLY A 346 -6.55 28.04 12.26
CA GLY A 346 -7.06 27.90 10.89
C GLY A 346 -7.54 26.50 10.51
N TYR A 347 -8.07 25.73 11.46
CA TYR A 347 -8.57 24.35 11.27
C TYR A 347 -9.29 24.10 9.93
N LYS A 348 -10.23 24.97 9.53
CA LYS A 348 -10.99 24.80 8.27
C LYS A 348 -10.07 24.82 7.04
N TRP A 349 -9.06 25.70 7.04
CA TRP A 349 -8.08 25.82 5.96
C TRP A 349 -7.15 24.60 5.92
N VAL A 350 -6.74 24.08 7.09
CA VAL A 350 -5.95 22.85 7.18
C VAL A 350 -6.74 21.64 6.68
N ALA A 351 -8.04 21.58 6.99
CA ALA A 351 -8.93 20.52 6.54
C ALA A 351 -9.09 20.56 5.02
N MET A 352 -9.48 21.71 4.48
CA MET A 352 -9.68 21.92 3.04
C MET A 352 -8.38 21.78 2.24
N SER A 353 -7.22 22.16 2.80
CA SER A 353 -5.95 21.97 2.12
C SER A 353 -5.59 20.50 1.93
N SER A 354 -6.05 19.59 2.81
CA SER A 354 -5.87 18.14 2.62
C SER A 354 -6.58 17.66 1.35
N LEU A 355 -7.82 18.13 1.11
CA LEU A 355 -8.55 17.84 -0.13
C LEU A 355 -7.94 18.57 -1.34
N GLY A 356 -7.44 19.79 -1.16
CA GLY A 356 -6.74 20.53 -2.20
C GLY A 356 -5.49 19.80 -2.69
N ILE A 357 -4.68 19.27 -1.79
CA ILE A 357 -3.51 18.43 -2.13
C ILE A 357 -3.96 17.18 -2.88
N ALA A 358 -5.00 16.48 -2.41
CA ALA A 358 -5.51 15.30 -3.07
C ALA A 358 -5.97 15.57 -4.51
N LEU A 359 -6.68 16.67 -4.75
CA LEU A 359 -7.15 17.05 -6.08
C LEU A 359 -6.00 17.46 -7.00
N VAL A 360 -5.12 18.36 -6.53
CA VAL A 360 -3.98 18.84 -7.33
C VAL A 360 -3.00 17.71 -7.63
N GLY A 361 -2.91 16.71 -6.76
CA GLY A 361 -2.04 15.56 -6.97
C GLY A 361 -2.31 14.78 -8.26
N PHE A 362 -3.54 14.81 -8.78
CA PHE A 362 -3.89 14.21 -10.07
C PHE A 362 -3.47 15.05 -11.29
N MET A 363 -2.93 16.26 -11.11
CA MET A 363 -2.61 17.19 -12.20
C MET A 363 -1.11 17.43 -12.37
N VAL A 364 -0.26 16.64 -11.71
CA VAL A 364 1.18 16.96 -11.59
C VAL A 364 2.11 15.80 -11.92
N TRP A 365 1.57 14.61 -12.23
CA TRP A 365 2.36 13.38 -12.33
C TRP A 365 3.50 13.44 -13.36
N ALA A 366 3.31 14.17 -14.46
CA ALA A 366 4.26 14.18 -15.57
C ALA A 366 5.55 14.94 -15.25
N HIS A 367 5.68 15.59 -14.08
CA HIS A 367 6.99 16.11 -13.66
C HIS A 367 8.04 15.01 -13.46
N HIS A 368 7.61 13.75 -13.26
CA HIS A 368 8.52 12.60 -13.20
C HIS A 368 9.02 12.17 -14.59
N MET A 369 8.52 12.83 -15.64
CA MET A 369 8.71 12.44 -17.04
C MET A 369 9.38 13.54 -17.86
N PHE A 370 9.89 14.63 -17.24
CA PHE A 370 10.47 15.76 -17.98
C PHE A 370 11.66 15.37 -18.88
N THR A 371 12.41 14.34 -18.52
CA THR A 371 13.54 13.81 -19.30
C THR A 371 13.19 12.53 -20.08
N SER A 372 11.92 12.13 -20.10
CA SER A 372 11.48 10.86 -20.73
C SER A 372 11.36 10.94 -22.25
N GLY A 373 11.30 12.15 -22.82
CA GLY A 373 10.92 12.34 -24.23
C GLY A 373 9.41 12.50 -24.45
N MET A 374 8.62 12.70 -23.38
CA MET A 374 7.22 13.13 -23.51
C MET A 374 7.09 14.44 -24.29
N GLU A 375 5.91 14.65 -24.88
CA GLU A 375 5.57 15.84 -25.67
C GLU A 375 5.97 17.15 -24.99
N GLU A 376 6.71 17.99 -25.72
CA GLU A 376 7.37 19.18 -25.16
C GLU A 376 6.36 20.19 -24.61
N TYR A 377 5.22 20.36 -25.28
CA TYR A 377 4.16 21.30 -24.88
C TYR A 377 3.51 20.96 -23.53
N LEU A 378 3.69 19.73 -23.02
CA LEU A 378 3.20 19.33 -21.70
C LEU A 378 4.14 19.79 -20.56
N ARG A 379 5.42 20.04 -20.83
CA ARG A 379 6.41 20.33 -19.77
C ARG A 379 6.06 21.56 -18.94
N VAL A 380 5.77 22.67 -19.61
CA VAL A 380 5.48 23.95 -18.95
C VAL A 380 4.18 23.91 -18.13
N PRO A 381 3.04 23.39 -18.65
CA PRO A 381 1.84 23.17 -17.84
C PRO A 381 2.08 22.34 -16.57
N PHE A 382 2.79 21.21 -16.69
CA PHE A 382 3.08 20.35 -15.54
C PHE A 382 4.06 20.97 -14.54
N MET A 383 4.97 21.83 -15.00
CA MET A 383 5.81 22.64 -14.12
C MET A 383 4.96 23.58 -13.27
N TYR A 384 4.06 24.35 -13.90
CA TYR A 384 3.19 25.28 -13.17
C TYR A 384 2.20 24.57 -12.22
N SER A 385 1.59 23.47 -12.64
CA SER A 385 0.70 22.70 -11.77
C SER A 385 1.46 22.12 -10.58
N THR A 386 2.70 21.70 -10.75
CA THR A 386 3.56 21.21 -9.66
C THR A 386 3.86 22.32 -8.65
N LEU A 387 4.17 23.53 -9.11
CA LEU A 387 4.38 24.68 -8.23
C LEU A 387 3.12 25.03 -7.40
N LEU A 388 1.92 24.81 -7.96
CA LEU A 388 0.66 25.07 -7.26
C LEU A 388 0.47 24.18 -6.01
N VAL A 389 1.06 22.98 -5.98
CA VAL A 389 1.01 22.08 -4.80
C VAL A 389 1.61 22.73 -3.55
N ALA A 390 2.57 23.64 -3.71
CA ALA A 390 3.20 24.34 -2.60
C ALA A 390 2.19 25.19 -1.82
N VAL A 391 1.12 25.68 -2.45
CA VAL A 391 0.15 26.57 -1.80
C VAL A 391 -0.68 25.83 -0.73
N PRO A 392 -1.40 24.74 -1.03
CA PRO A 392 -2.10 23.95 0.00
C PRO A 392 -1.19 23.43 1.12
N THR A 393 0.05 23.06 0.78
CA THR A 393 1.04 22.60 1.76
C THR A 393 1.47 23.75 2.67
N GLY A 394 1.77 24.92 2.11
CA GLY A 394 2.14 26.12 2.86
C GLY A 394 1.10 26.55 3.88
N ILE A 395 -0.20 26.44 3.55
CA ILE A 395 -1.30 26.69 4.51
C ILE A 395 -1.12 25.90 5.80
N LYS A 396 -0.69 24.62 5.70
CA LYS A 396 -0.49 23.76 6.88
C LYS A 396 0.70 24.24 7.71
N PHE A 397 1.84 24.52 7.07
CA PHE A 397 3.03 25.00 7.77
C PHE A 397 2.79 26.34 8.49
N PHE A 398 2.18 27.32 7.82
CA PHE A 398 1.83 28.59 8.47
C PHE A 398 0.83 28.41 9.62
N SER A 399 -0.15 27.52 9.45
CA SER A 399 -1.07 27.13 10.52
C SER A 399 -0.34 26.52 11.72
N TRP A 400 0.64 25.65 11.50
CA TRP A 400 1.43 25.04 12.57
C TRP A 400 2.27 26.07 13.31
N THR A 401 2.96 26.96 12.59
CA THR A 401 3.70 28.08 13.19
C THR A 401 2.79 28.95 14.04
N ALA A 402 1.60 29.32 13.55
CA ALA A 402 0.61 30.10 14.29
C ALA A 402 0.00 29.33 15.48
N THR A 403 -0.09 28.00 15.38
CA THR A 403 -0.53 27.14 16.49
C THR A 403 0.50 27.19 17.61
N ILE A 404 1.79 27.03 17.28
CA ILE A 404 2.94 27.08 18.22
C ILE A 404 3.08 28.47 18.86
N TRP A 405 2.92 29.55 18.08
CA TRP A 405 3.08 30.93 18.52
C TRP A 405 2.28 31.23 19.79
N GLN A 406 2.89 31.80 20.83
CA GLN A 406 2.26 32.05 22.14
C GLN A 406 1.66 30.82 22.84
N GLY A 407 2.02 29.62 22.41
CA GLY A 407 1.64 28.38 23.07
C GLY A 407 2.58 27.98 24.21
N ARG A 408 2.16 26.99 24.99
CA ARG A 408 2.96 26.44 26.11
C ARG A 408 3.41 25.02 25.75
N MET A 409 4.59 24.91 25.15
CA MET A 409 5.12 23.65 24.64
C MET A 409 5.54 22.69 25.75
N ARG A 410 5.17 21.41 25.60
CA ARG A 410 5.73 20.28 26.36
C ARG A 410 6.53 19.37 25.42
N PHE A 411 7.82 19.23 25.69
CA PHE A 411 8.76 18.43 24.88
C PHE A 411 8.75 16.93 25.24
N ALA A 412 7.56 16.30 25.20
CA ALA A 412 7.48 14.85 25.26
C ALA A 412 7.95 14.22 23.94
N THR A 413 8.30 12.93 23.93
CA THR A 413 8.79 12.22 22.72
C THR A 413 7.91 12.45 21.48
N PRO A 414 6.57 12.35 21.51
CA PRO A 414 5.76 12.61 20.31
C PRO A 414 5.87 14.06 19.80
N MET A 415 6.07 15.04 20.69
CA MET A 415 6.30 16.42 20.31
C MET A 415 7.67 16.61 19.66
N LEU A 416 8.71 15.90 20.13
CA LEU A 416 10.03 15.94 19.50
C LEU A 416 10.00 15.41 18.07
N PHE A 417 9.30 14.28 17.83
CA PHE A 417 9.06 13.78 16.47
C PHE A 417 8.25 14.77 15.63
N THR A 418 7.23 15.41 16.22
CA THR A 418 6.42 16.43 15.54
C THR A 418 7.27 17.63 15.10
N LEU A 419 8.12 18.15 15.98
CA LEU A 419 9.02 19.26 15.65
C LEU A 419 10.07 18.86 14.61
N GLY A 420 10.65 17.65 14.74
CA GLY A 420 11.58 17.12 13.74
C GLY A 420 10.95 17.03 12.35
N ALA A 421 9.72 16.53 12.26
CA ALA A 421 8.98 16.41 11.01
C ALA A 421 8.51 17.74 10.39
N ILE A 422 8.55 18.85 11.13
CA ILE A 422 8.27 20.19 10.58
C ILE A 422 9.54 20.80 9.97
N ILE A 423 10.73 20.40 10.44
CA ILE A 423 12.01 20.98 10.02
C ILE A 423 12.64 20.17 8.87
N VAL A 424 12.52 18.84 8.92
CA VAL A 424 12.97 17.90 7.87
C VAL A 424 11.88 17.74 6.82
#